data_AF-A0A221VZQ2-F1
#
_entry.id   AF-A0A221VZQ2-F1
#
_cell.length_a   1.000
_cell.length_b   1.000
_cell.length_c   1.000
_cell.angle_alpha   90.00
_cell.angle_beta   90.00
_cell.angle_gamma   90.00
#
_symmetry.space_group_name_H-M   'P 1'
#
loop_
_entity.id
_entity.type
_entity.pdbx_description
1 polymer ?
#
loop_
_entity_poly.entity_id
_entity_poly.type
_entity_poly.pdbx_seq_one_letter_code
_entity_poly.pdbx_strand_id
1 'polypeptide(L)'
;MNVEELAELVRDVAAAVAADRGRALAALPTPIVTRRRGSQADTDGEYATTFALRSAGPLGLAPRALAELLAAGLACRDGVRAATVAGPGFVNIAVDAPGGSDVLRDVLRAGARHGLPDSGGLDLAAHARTVRVVDRTGASVDAAERVAMVGDAAARYLVLRARPHSSVRFDPERWRGRTDSNPLFRVQYAHARLTMLLHGATMLGVAAPRPTERGDGHAEDGGGRPEDVALTRRLSEFSSVVAEAVPARPDRVARYLEDLADDVRCPAVAGRLLPGGDERPSAEHAAVALLCAAGRQVLNNGLALLRMSAPERM
;
A
#
# COMPACT_ATOMS: atom_id res chain seq x y z
N MET A 1 1.73 5.67 -11.59
CA MET A 1 1.50 4.35 -12.20
C MET A 1 1.32 3.29 -11.13
N ASN A 2 0.16 2.63 -11.05
CA ASN A 2 -0.14 1.53 -10.11
C ASN A 2 0.17 0.13 -10.73
N VAL A 3 -0.09 -0.96 -9.99
CA VAL A 3 0.22 -2.33 -10.43
C VAL A 3 -0.65 -2.74 -11.61
N GLU A 4 -1.93 -2.37 -11.59
CA GLU A 4 -2.91 -2.68 -12.62
C GLU A 4 -2.56 -2.01 -13.96
N GLU A 5 -2.29 -0.71 -13.92
CA GLU A 5 -1.81 0.10 -15.06
C GLU A 5 -0.50 -0.48 -15.62
N LEU A 6 0.42 -0.87 -14.73
CA LEU A 6 1.69 -1.46 -15.17
C LEU A 6 1.49 -2.86 -15.77
N ALA A 7 0.55 -3.64 -15.27
CA ALA A 7 0.19 -4.94 -15.84
C ALA A 7 -0.48 -4.80 -17.22
N GLU A 8 -1.28 -3.75 -17.43
CA GLU A 8 -1.81 -3.36 -18.74
C GLU A 8 -0.69 -2.93 -19.69
N LEU A 9 0.23 -2.10 -19.23
CA LEU A 9 1.39 -1.67 -20.02
C LEU A 9 2.26 -2.86 -20.45
N VAL A 10 2.52 -3.81 -19.55
CA VAL A 10 3.22 -5.07 -19.89
C VAL A 10 2.44 -5.87 -20.92
N ARG A 11 1.11 -5.92 -20.81
CA ARG A 11 0.25 -6.60 -21.79
C ARG A 11 0.35 -5.97 -23.17
N ASP A 12 0.31 -4.64 -23.25
CA ASP A 12 0.37 -3.90 -24.50
C ASP A 12 1.71 -4.05 -25.21
N VAL A 13 2.81 -3.98 -24.45
CA VAL A 13 4.15 -4.26 -25.00
C VAL A 13 4.26 -5.71 -25.46
N ALA A 14 3.73 -6.67 -24.68
CA ALA A 14 3.69 -8.07 -25.09
C ALA A 14 2.85 -8.30 -26.35
N ALA A 15 1.75 -7.55 -26.52
CA ALA A 15 0.90 -7.59 -27.71
C ALA A 15 1.67 -7.18 -28.97
N ALA A 16 2.44 -6.09 -28.89
CA ALA A 16 3.30 -5.64 -29.98
C ALA A 16 4.36 -6.70 -30.33
N VAL A 17 5.04 -7.25 -29.33
CA VAL A 17 6.07 -8.30 -29.53
C VAL A 17 5.49 -9.58 -30.17
N ALA A 18 4.25 -9.94 -29.83
CA ALA A 18 3.54 -11.08 -30.41
C ALA A 18 3.07 -10.80 -31.85
N ALA A 19 2.56 -9.60 -32.12
CA ALA A 19 2.11 -9.16 -33.44
C ALA A 19 3.26 -9.18 -34.46
N ASP A 20 4.44 -8.67 -34.09
CA ASP A 20 5.66 -8.70 -34.92
C ASP A 20 6.10 -10.13 -35.29
N ARG A 21 5.59 -11.13 -34.58
CA ARG A 21 5.89 -12.56 -34.78
C ARG A 21 4.73 -13.34 -35.38
N GLY A 22 3.64 -12.66 -35.76
CA GLY A 22 2.43 -13.31 -36.28
C GLY A 22 1.77 -14.26 -35.28
N ARG A 23 1.87 -13.97 -33.97
CA ARG A 23 1.27 -14.78 -32.90
C ARG A 23 0.15 -14.01 -32.20
N ALA A 24 -0.89 -14.74 -31.77
CA ALA A 24 -2.02 -14.16 -31.06
C ALA A 24 -1.73 -13.99 -29.56
N LEU A 25 -2.00 -12.80 -29.03
CA LEU A 25 -1.88 -12.48 -27.60
C LEU A 25 -2.82 -13.32 -26.72
N ALA A 26 -3.99 -13.72 -27.26
CA ALA A 26 -5.00 -14.50 -26.53
C ALA A 26 -4.49 -15.85 -26.02
N ALA A 27 -3.36 -16.35 -26.56
CA ALA A 27 -2.71 -17.58 -26.11
C ALA A 27 -1.75 -17.36 -24.92
N LEU A 28 -1.50 -16.12 -24.49
CA LEU A 28 -0.57 -15.79 -23.40
C LEU A 28 -1.30 -15.62 -22.06
N PRO A 29 -0.66 -15.99 -20.95
CA PRO A 29 -1.22 -15.78 -19.61
C PRO A 29 -1.38 -14.28 -19.31
N THR A 30 -2.27 -13.91 -18.39
CA THR A 30 -2.34 -12.53 -17.92
C THR A 30 -1.00 -12.12 -17.25
N PRO A 31 -0.45 -10.93 -17.57
CA PRO A 31 0.72 -10.41 -16.88
C PRO A 31 0.51 -10.35 -15.37
N ILE A 32 1.51 -10.83 -14.63
CA ILE A 32 1.56 -10.72 -13.18
C ILE A 32 2.71 -9.79 -12.85
N VAL A 33 2.39 -8.65 -12.27
CA VAL A 33 3.34 -7.66 -11.78
C VAL A 33 3.28 -7.69 -10.26
N THR A 34 4.44 -7.82 -9.62
CA THR A 34 4.56 -7.85 -8.16
C THR A 34 5.51 -6.77 -7.70
N ARG A 35 5.13 -6.05 -6.64
CA ARG A 35 5.99 -5.05 -6.02
C ARG A 35 7.09 -5.72 -5.18
N ARG A 36 8.33 -5.24 -5.30
CA ARG A 36 9.46 -5.72 -4.50
C ARG A 36 9.56 -4.94 -3.18
N ARG A 37 9.88 -5.62 -2.07
CA ARG A 37 10.10 -4.99 -0.75
C ARG A 37 11.60 -4.80 -0.48
N GLY A 38 12.05 -3.55 -0.35
CA GLY A 38 13.13 -3.08 0.52
C GLY A 38 14.61 -3.43 0.24
N SER A 39 15.44 -2.37 0.29
CA SER A 39 16.87 -2.24 0.65
C SER A 39 17.89 -3.28 0.16
N GLN A 40 18.17 -3.32 -1.14
CA GLN A 40 19.54 -3.55 -1.62
C GLN A 40 19.80 -2.56 -2.75
N ALA A 41 20.86 -1.78 -2.58
CA ALA A 41 21.20 -0.64 -3.41
C ALA A 41 21.40 -1.00 -4.89
N ASP A 42 21.03 -0.02 -5.73
CA ASP A 42 21.58 0.32 -7.05
C ASP A 42 21.08 -0.27 -8.38
N THR A 43 20.16 -1.25 -8.49
CA THR A 43 19.87 -1.76 -9.87
C THR A 43 18.47 -2.24 -10.26
N ASP A 44 17.47 -2.30 -9.38
CA ASP A 44 16.50 -3.40 -9.54
C ASP A 44 14.99 -3.08 -9.53
N GLY A 45 14.59 -1.83 -9.74
CA GLY A 45 13.19 -1.46 -9.97
C GLY A 45 12.24 -1.69 -8.78
N GLU A 46 11.11 -1.01 -8.79
CA GLU A 46 10.10 -1.07 -7.73
C GLU A 46 9.14 -2.26 -7.90
N TYR A 47 8.96 -2.66 -9.15
CA TYR A 47 8.11 -3.75 -9.57
C TYR A 47 8.94 -4.79 -10.29
N ALA A 48 8.45 -6.02 -10.30
CA ALA A 48 8.99 -7.09 -11.13
C ALA A 48 7.85 -7.87 -11.77
N THR A 49 8.07 -8.31 -13.01
CA THR A 49 7.18 -9.25 -13.70
C THR A 49 7.92 -10.52 -14.08
N THR A 50 7.23 -11.64 -13.89
CA THR A 50 7.66 -12.98 -14.33
C THR A 50 7.05 -13.36 -15.67
N PHE A 51 6.37 -12.42 -16.35
CA PHE A 51 5.63 -12.70 -17.57
C PHE A 51 6.50 -13.33 -18.66
N ALA A 52 7.75 -12.90 -18.83
CA ALA A 52 8.63 -13.46 -19.84
C ALA A 52 8.91 -14.97 -19.62
N LEU A 53 9.08 -15.40 -18.37
CA LEU A 53 9.27 -16.81 -18.01
C LEU A 53 8.06 -17.68 -18.38
N ARG A 54 6.86 -17.11 -18.29
CA ARG A 54 5.60 -17.82 -18.50
C ARG A 54 5.11 -17.77 -19.96
N SER A 55 5.60 -16.81 -20.75
CA SER A 55 5.05 -16.48 -22.07
C SER A 55 6.04 -16.71 -23.23
N ALA A 56 7.32 -16.99 -22.96
CA ALA A 56 8.32 -17.11 -24.03
C ALA A 56 8.15 -18.37 -24.91
N GLY A 57 7.78 -19.51 -24.32
CA GLY A 57 7.55 -20.76 -25.05
C GLY A 57 6.50 -20.62 -26.17
N PRO A 58 5.28 -20.15 -25.88
CA PRO A 58 4.25 -19.89 -26.90
C PRO A 58 4.67 -18.92 -28.01
N LEU A 59 5.63 -18.03 -27.73
CA LEU A 59 6.17 -17.05 -28.69
C LEU A 59 7.41 -17.57 -29.45
N GLY A 60 7.88 -18.78 -29.17
CA GLY A 60 9.08 -19.34 -29.79
C GLY A 60 10.37 -18.61 -29.39
N LEU A 61 10.39 -18.01 -28.20
CA LEU A 61 11.53 -17.25 -27.68
C LEU A 61 12.16 -17.93 -26.47
N ALA A 62 13.45 -17.65 -26.25
CA ALA A 62 14.05 -17.86 -24.95
C ALA A 62 13.46 -16.87 -23.94
N PRO A 63 13.22 -17.26 -22.67
CA PRO A 63 12.67 -16.36 -21.65
C PRO A 63 13.43 -15.04 -21.48
N ARG A 64 14.77 -15.09 -21.59
CA ARG A 64 15.61 -13.89 -21.51
C ARG A 64 15.42 -12.97 -22.72
N ALA A 65 15.33 -13.52 -23.93
CA ALA A 65 15.09 -12.73 -25.13
C ALA A 65 13.73 -12.02 -25.09
N LEU A 66 12.69 -12.69 -24.58
CA LEU A 66 11.39 -12.03 -24.35
C LEU A 66 11.49 -10.95 -23.26
N ALA A 67 12.22 -11.20 -22.18
CA ALA A 67 12.43 -10.21 -21.13
C ALA A 67 13.15 -8.96 -21.64
N GLU A 68 14.15 -9.11 -22.51
CA GLU A 68 14.88 -8.00 -23.14
C GLU A 68 13.97 -7.15 -24.05
N LEU A 69 13.13 -7.80 -24.87
CA LEU A 69 12.14 -7.10 -25.70
C LEU A 69 11.09 -6.35 -24.87
N LEU A 70 10.61 -6.96 -23.79
CA LEU A 70 9.68 -6.32 -22.86
C LEU A 70 10.34 -5.13 -22.16
N ALA A 71 11.56 -5.29 -21.66
CA ALA A 71 12.29 -4.21 -20.99
C ALA A 71 12.50 -3.02 -21.94
N ALA A 72 12.94 -3.27 -23.18
CA ALA A 72 13.10 -2.23 -24.18
C ALA A 72 11.78 -1.52 -24.51
N GLY A 73 10.71 -2.28 -24.73
CA GLY A 73 9.39 -1.70 -25.04
C GLY A 73 8.76 -0.95 -23.87
N LEU A 74 9.00 -1.38 -22.63
CA LEU A 74 8.54 -0.69 -21.42
C LEU A 74 9.33 0.59 -21.15
N ALA A 75 10.65 0.60 -21.39
CA ALA A 75 11.48 1.78 -21.19
C ALA A 75 11.12 2.96 -22.11
N CYS A 76 10.37 2.71 -23.20
CA CYS A 76 9.85 3.73 -24.10
C CYS A 76 8.45 4.25 -23.72
N ARG A 77 7.88 3.80 -22.59
CA ARG A 77 6.53 4.18 -22.18
C ARG A 77 6.55 5.30 -21.15
N ASP A 78 5.63 6.23 -21.31
CA ASP A 78 5.40 7.31 -20.34
C ASP A 78 5.10 6.72 -18.96
N GLY A 79 5.75 7.24 -17.93
CA GLY A 79 5.62 6.76 -16.55
C GLY A 79 6.52 5.58 -16.19
N VAL A 80 7.36 5.09 -17.11
CA VAL A 80 8.40 4.08 -16.82
C VAL A 80 9.78 4.72 -16.86
N ARG A 81 10.33 4.98 -15.67
CA ARG A 81 11.68 5.53 -15.49
C ARG A 81 12.79 4.61 -16.00
N ALA A 82 12.67 3.30 -15.76
CA ALA A 82 13.61 2.30 -16.26
C ALA A 82 13.01 0.90 -16.23
N ALA A 83 13.44 0.03 -17.15
CA ALA A 83 13.16 -1.40 -17.08
C ALA A 83 14.44 -2.20 -17.33
N THR A 84 14.79 -3.11 -16.43
CA THR A 84 16.03 -3.91 -16.48
C THR A 84 15.72 -5.40 -16.40
N VAL A 85 16.56 -6.22 -17.04
CA VAL A 85 16.41 -7.68 -17.05
C VAL A 85 17.26 -8.29 -15.96
N ALA A 86 16.65 -9.08 -15.09
CA ALA A 86 17.33 -9.85 -14.06
C ALA A 86 17.23 -11.37 -14.34
N GLY A 87 18.37 -12.05 -14.20
CA GLY A 87 18.47 -13.50 -14.31
C GLY A 87 17.92 -14.05 -15.64
N PRO A 88 17.18 -15.18 -15.63
CA PRO A 88 16.78 -15.88 -16.85
C PRO A 88 15.54 -15.28 -17.55
N GLY A 89 14.86 -14.29 -16.96
CA GLY A 89 13.63 -13.74 -17.54
C GLY A 89 12.75 -12.91 -16.59
N PHE A 90 13.33 -12.35 -15.52
CA PHE A 90 12.62 -11.36 -14.69
C PHE A 90 12.82 -9.98 -15.32
N VAL A 91 11.76 -9.19 -15.39
CA VAL A 91 11.86 -7.78 -15.78
C VAL A 91 11.55 -6.93 -14.56
N ASN A 92 12.55 -6.18 -14.11
CA ASN A 92 12.48 -5.19 -13.05
C ASN A 92 12.07 -3.86 -13.65
N ILE A 93 11.12 -3.17 -13.02
CA ILE A 93 10.52 -1.96 -13.56
C ILE A 93 10.55 -0.88 -12.49
N ALA A 94 11.22 0.22 -12.79
CA ALA A 94 11.15 1.48 -12.09
C ALA A 94 10.16 2.38 -12.82
N VAL A 95 9.17 2.89 -12.10
CA VAL A 95 8.20 3.85 -12.63
C VAL A 95 8.61 5.26 -12.26
N ASP A 96 8.12 6.24 -13.01
CA ASP A 96 8.14 7.62 -12.56
C ASP A 96 7.25 7.73 -11.33
N ALA A 97 7.68 8.54 -10.35
CA ALA A 97 6.82 8.84 -9.22
C ALA A 97 5.52 9.43 -9.77
N PRO A 98 4.33 8.92 -9.41
CA PRO A 98 3.10 9.60 -9.80
C PRO A 98 3.20 11.05 -9.34
N GLY A 99 2.73 12.00 -10.14
CA GLY A 99 2.60 13.40 -9.73
C GLY A 99 1.89 13.43 -8.39
N GLY A 100 2.66 13.67 -7.31
CA GLY A 100 2.29 13.14 -5.99
C GLY A 100 0.98 13.71 -5.48
N SER A 101 0.64 14.91 -5.94
CA SER A 101 -0.56 15.63 -5.54
C SER A 101 -1.87 14.99 -6.04
N ASP A 102 -1.87 14.31 -7.20
CA ASP A 102 -3.10 13.75 -7.77
C ASP A 102 -3.61 12.55 -6.96
N VAL A 103 -2.70 11.63 -6.61
CA VAL A 103 -3.01 10.49 -5.74
C VAL A 103 -3.62 10.96 -4.42
N LEU A 104 -3.03 11.97 -3.78
CA LEU A 104 -3.50 12.46 -2.49
C LEU A 104 -4.88 13.11 -2.61
N ARG A 105 -5.12 13.88 -3.67
CA ARG A 105 -6.43 14.48 -3.94
C ARG A 105 -7.48 13.40 -4.23
N ASP A 106 -7.14 12.35 -4.95
CA ASP A 106 -8.07 11.27 -5.26
C ASP A 106 -8.46 10.48 -4.01
N VAL A 107 -7.50 10.18 -3.12
CA VAL A 107 -7.78 9.59 -1.80
C VAL A 107 -8.77 10.44 -1.01
N LEU A 108 -8.51 11.75 -0.93
CA LEU A 108 -9.35 12.67 -0.16
C LEU A 108 -10.73 12.90 -0.80
N ARG A 109 -10.81 12.99 -2.12
CA ARG A 109 -12.05 13.13 -2.88
C ARG A 109 -12.93 11.89 -2.75
N ALA A 110 -12.32 10.70 -2.86
CA ALA A 110 -13.05 9.45 -2.67
C ALA A 110 -13.45 9.25 -1.19
N GLY A 111 -12.67 9.77 -0.25
CA GLY A 111 -12.99 9.80 1.18
C GLY A 111 -13.25 8.40 1.74
N ALA A 112 -14.40 8.19 2.37
CA ALA A 112 -14.80 6.88 2.91
C ALA A 112 -14.94 5.77 1.85
N ARG A 113 -15.03 6.13 0.56
CA ARG A 113 -15.12 5.17 -0.55
C ARG A 113 -13.75 4.72 -1.07
N HIS A 114 -12.68 5.44 -0.73
CA HIS A 114 -11.35 5.09 -1.23
C HIS A 114 -10.92 3.70 -0.74
N GLY A 115 -10.55 2.81 -1.68
CA GLY A 115 -10.13 1.45 -1.39
C GLY A 115 -11.25 0.50 -0.94
N LEU A 116 -12.52 0.90 -1.02
CA LEU A 116 -13.62 -0.07 -0.91
C LEU A 116 -13.66 -0.94 -2.18
N PRO A 117 -13.84 -2.26 -2.07
CA PRO A 117 -13.97 -3.11 -3.25
C PRO A 117 -15.27 -2.79 -4.01
N ASP A 118 -15.22 -2.76 -5.34
CA ASP A 118 -16.39 -2.49 -6.20
C ASP A 118 -17.49 -3.55 -6.05
N SER A 119 -17.10 -4.78 -5.72
CA SER A 119 -18.02 -5.87 -5.45
C SER A 119 -17.44 -6.87 -4.44
N GLY A 120 -18.30 -7.47 -3.64
CA GLY A 120 -17.89 -8.37 -2.57
C GLY A 120 -17.29 -7.64 -1.36
N GLY A 121 -16.66 -8.40 -0.47
CA GLY A 121 -16.03 -7.87 0.74
C GLY A 121 -15.14 -8.91 1.40
N LEU A 122 -14.47 -8.49 2.47
CA LEU A 122 -13.64 -9.40 3.26
C LEU A 122 -14.52 -10.35 4.08
N ASP A 123 -14.37 -11.65 3.85
CA ASP A 123 -14.93 -12.69 4.71
C ASP A 123 -14.00 -12.91 5.91
N LEU A 124 -14.09 -11.97 6.85
CA LEU A 124 -13.34 -11.99 8.10
C LEU A 124 -13.60 -13.25 8.92
N ALA A 125 -14.83 -13.77 8.87
CA ALA A 125 -15.23 -14.96 9.63
C ALA A 125 -14.62 -16.23 9.04
N ALA A 126 -14.63 -16.39 7.71
CA ALA A 126 -13.94 -17.49 7.05
C ALA A 126 -12.44 -17.45 7.33
N HIS A 127 -11.81 -16.27 7.18
CA HIS A 127 -10.40 -16.13 7.51
C HIS A 127 -10.10 -16.51 8.96
N ALA A 128 -10.89 -16.02 9.92
CA ALA A 128 -10.68 -16.29 11.34
C ALA A 128 -10.73 -17.78 11.70
N ARG A 129 -11.56 -18.57 11.00
CA ARG A 129 -11.61 -20.04 11.17
C ARG A 129 -10.36 -20.77 10.67
N THR A 130 -9.55 -20.14 9.81
CA THR A 130 -8.31 -20.74 9.29
C THR A 130 -7.10 -20.56 10.21
N VAL A 131 -7.20 -19.70 11.23
CA VAL A 131 -6.08 -19.33 12.10
C VAL A 131 -6.22 -20.05 13.43
N ARG A 132 -5.17 -20.78 13.83
CA ARG A 132 -5.09 -21.36 15.16
C ARG A 132 -4.37 -20.39 16.09
N VAL A 133 -4.93 -20.14 17.27
CA VAL A 133 -4.26 -19.33 18.29
C VAL A 133 -3.76 -20.24 19.40
N VAL A 134 -2.48 -20.09 19.75
CA VAL A 134 -1.82 -20.92 20.76
C VAL A 134 -1.17 -20.08 21.83
N ASP A 135 -1.07 -20.61 23.04
CA ASP A 135 -0.36 -19.96 24.15
C ASP A 135 1.18 -20.14 24.02
N ARG A 136 1.91 -19.84 25.09
CA ARG A 136 3.37 -20.04 25.13
C ARG A 136 3.80 -21.50 25.11
N THR A 137 2.94 -22.43 25.55
CA THR A 137 3.19 -23.87 25.64
C THR A 137 2.79 -24.62 24.37
N GLY A 138 2.03 -23.97 23.48
CA GLY A 138 1.50 -24.56 22.25
C GLY A 138 0.06 -25.08 22.37
N ALA A 139 -0.55 -24.94 23.56
CA ALA A 139 -1.94 -25.26 23.80
C ALA A 139 -2.85 -24.28 23.04
N SER A 140 -3.98 -24.78 22.54
CA SER A 140 -4.95 -23.92 21.83
C SER A 140 -5.64 -23.00 22.82
N VAL A 141 -5.73 -21.72 22.51
CA VAL A 141 -6.48 -20.73 23.30
C VAL A 141 -7.79 -20.47 22.57
N ASP A 142 -8.93 -20.61 23.24
CA ASP A 142 -10.23 -20.42 22.60
C ASP A 142 -10.57 -18.94 22.37
N ALA A 143 -11.61 -18.66 21.58
CA ALA A 143 -11.98 -17.29 21.23
C ALA A 143 -12.53 -16.49 22.42
N ALA A 144 -13.33 -17.12 23.29
CA ALA A 144 -13.97 -16.46 24.42
C ALA A 144 -12.92 -16.08 25.47
N GLU A 145 -11.96 -16.96 25.73
CA GLU A 145 -10.81 -16.74 26.61
C GLU A 145 -9.98 -15.54 26.11
N ARG A 146 -9.65 -15.48 24.82
CA ARG A 146 -8.92 -14.32 24.25
C ARG A 146 -9.69 -13.02 24.46
N VAL A 147 -10.99 -13.01 24.16
CA VAL A 147 -11.83 -11.81 24.32
C VAL A 147 -11.88 -11.39 25.78
N ALA A 148 -12.03 -12.32 26.73
CA ALA A 148 -12.01 -12.02 28.15
C ALA A 148 -10.67 -11.42 28.61
N MET A 149 -9.55 -11.85 28.02
CA MET A 149 -8.21 -11.41 28.43
C MET A 149 -7.75 -10.08 27.83
N VAL A 150 -8.14 -9.76 26.59
CA VAL A 150 -7.60 -8.60 25.85
C VAL A 150 -8.68 -7.71 25.22
N GLY A 151 -9.95 -8.09 25.33
CA GLY A 151 -11.06 -7.43 24.66
C GLY A 151 -11.27 -7.88 23.22
N ASP A 152 -12.47 -7.61 22.70
CA ASP A 152 -12.92 -8.05 21.37
C ASP A 152 -12.03 -7.53 20.24
N ALA A 153 -11.70 -6.23 20.25
CA ALA A 153 -10.91 -5.61 19.18
C ALA A 153 -9.51 -6.22 19.05
N ALA A 154 -8.78 -6.36 20.16
CA ALA A 154 -7.44 -6.92 20.16
C ALA A 154 -7.44 -8.41 19.79
N ALA A 155 -8.39 -9.19 20.34
CA ALA A 155 -8.54 -10.61 20.01
C ALA A 155 -8.88 -10.82 18.52
N ARG A 156 -9.73 -9.95 17.95
CA ARG A 156 -10.07 -9.97 16.52
C ARG A 156 -8.85 -9.61 15.67
N TYR A 157 -8.16 -8.50 15.98
CA TYR A 157 -7.02 -8.03 15.19
C TYR A 157 -5.86 -9.05 15.19
N LEU A 158 -5.59 -9.71 16.32
CA LEU A 158 -4.61 -10.81 16.43
C LEU A 158 -4.85 -11.90 15.38
N VAL A 159 -6.11 -12.30 15.19
CA VAL A 159 -6.49 -13.33 14.23
C VAL A 159 -6.43 -12.79 12.81
N LEU A 160 -6.99 -11.60 12.55
CA LEU A 160 -7.06 -11.01 11.22
C LEU A 160 -5.68 -10.70 10.60
N ARG A 161 -4.66 -10.41 11.42
CA ARG A 161 -3.29 -10.16 10.92
C ARG A 161 -2.47 -11.42 10.66
N ALA A 162 -2.93 -12.57 11.15
CA ALA A 162 -2.23 -13.84 10.98
C ALA A 162 -2.37 -14.35 9.54
N ARG A 163 -1.39 -15.11 9.04
CA ARG A 163 -1.55 -15.73 7.72
C ARG A 163 -2.65 -16.80 7.80
N PRO A 164 -3.44 -17.03 6.74
CA PRO A 164 -4.36 -18.17 6.71
C PRO A 164 -3.62 -19.48 6.94
N HIS A 165 -4.30 -20.44 7.57
CA HIS A 165 -3.76 -21.77 7.87
C HIS A 165 -2.47 -21.75 8.71
N SER A 166 -2.27 -20.70 9.51
CA SER A 166 -1.12 -20.57 10.39
C SER A 166 -1.51 -20.64 11.87
N SER A 167 -0.52 -20.94 12.72
CA SER A 167 -0.65 -20.84 14.16
C SER A 167 0.00 -19.55 14.65
N VAL A 168 -0.72 -18.74 15.43
CA VAL A 168 -0.21 -17.49 16.02
C VAL A 168 -0.11 -17.63 17.54
N ARG A 169 1.01 -17.17 18.10
CA ARG A 169 1.23 -17.16 19.54
C ARG A 169 0.45 -16.00 20.17
N PHE A 170 -0.29 -16.29 21.22
CA PHE A 170 -1.04 -15.33 22.02
C PHE A 170 -0.23 -14.89 23.24
N ASP A 171 0.00 -13.59 23.31
CA ASP A 171 0.64 -12.92 24.44
C ASP A 171 -0.33 -11.85 24.97
N PRO A 172 -1.12 -12.17 26.00
CA PRO A 172 -2.14 -11.27 26.53
C PRO A 172 -1.58 -9.91 27.00
N GLU A 173 -0.36 -9.88 27.51
CA GLU A 173 0.27 -8.66 28.02
C GLU A 173 0.58 -7.70 26.87
N ARG A 174 1.15 -8.24 25.79
CA ARG A 174 1.36 -7.48 24.55
C ARG A 174 0.07 -6.88 24.00
N TRP A 175 -1.02 -7.63 24.00
CA TRP A 175 -2.28 -7.20 23.39
C TRP A 175 -3.12 -6.26 24.28
N ARG A 176 -2.90 -6.27 25.60
CA ARG A 176 -3.45 -5.27 26.53
C ARG A 176 -2.66 -3.96 26.54
N GLY A 177 -1.37 -4.02 26.22
CA GLY A 177 -0.48 -2.86 26.29
C GLY A 177 -0.82 -1.75 25.31
N ARG A 178 -0.74 -0.49 25.78
CA ARG A 178 -0.75 0.72 24.95
C ARG A 178 0.68 1.09 24.53
N THR A 179 1.31 0.16 23.80
CA THR A 179 2.74 0.20 23.46
C THR A 179 2.95 -0.06 21.98
N ASP A 180 4.09 0.37 21.43
CA ASP A 180 4.44 0.15 20.01
C ASP A 180 4.59 -1.33 19.63
N SER A 181 4.76 -2.22 20.63
CA SER A 181 4.75 -3.66 20.44
C SER A 181 3.36 -4.22 20.11
N ASN A 182 2.28 -3.52 20.46
CA ASN A 182 0.90 -3.87 20.13
C ASN A 182 0.53 -3.30 18.75
N PRO A 183 0.38 -4.14 17.70
CA PRO A 183 0.16 -3.63 16.34
C PRO A 183 -1.19 -2.92 16.17
N LEU A 184 -2.25 -3.37 16.86
CA LEU A 184 -3.55 -2.70 16.79
C LEU A 184 -3.46 -1.30 17.39
N PHE A 185 -2.88 -1.18 18.59
CA PHE A 185 -2.67 0.10 19.24
C PHE A 185 -1.87 1.04 18.34
N ARG A 186 -0.78 0.55 17.71
CA ARG A 186 0.07 1.36 16.85
C ARG A 186 -0.68 1.96 15.65
N VAL A 187 -1.52 1.15 14.99
CA VAL A 187 -2.36 1.61 13.86
C VAL A 187 -3.41 2.62 14.32
N GLN A 188 -4.11 2.34 15.42
CA GLN A 188 -5.11 3.26 15.97
C GLN A 188 -4.48 4.58 16.46
N TYR A 189 -3.31 4.50 17.10
CA TYR A 189 -2.57 5.65 17.59
C TYR A 189 -2.06 6.51 16.43
N ALA A 190 -1.59 5.90 15.32
CA ALA A 190 -1.23 6.64 14.11
C ALA A 190 -2.42 7.46 13.59
N HIS A 191 -3.61 6.85 13.51
CA HIS A 191 -4.83 7.55 13.10
C HIS A 191 -5.19 8.71 14.05
N ALA A 192 -5.21 8.47 15.36
CA ALA A 192 -5.52 9.49 16.36
C ALA A 192 -4.49 10.64 16.35
N ARG A 193 -3.20 10.32 16.25
CA ARG A 193 -2.12 11.30 16.17
C ARG A 193 -2.25 12.19 14.94
N LEU A 194 -2.52 11.62 13.76
CA LEU A 194 -2.74 12.41 12.55
C LEU A 194 -3.97 13.31 12.67
N THR A 195 -5.06 12.79 13.25
CA THR A 195 -6.26 13.60 13.55
C THR A 195 -5.91 14.83 14.38
N MET A 196 -5.09 14.65 15.42
CA MET A 196 -4.69 15.75 16.29
C MET A 196 -3.69 16.72 15.64
N LEU A 197 -2.71 16.20 14.91
CA LEU A 197 -1.76 17.02 14.16
C LEU A 197 -2.46 17.89 13.11
N LEU A 198 -3.37 17.32 12.32
CA LEU A 198 -4.13 18.06 11.30
C LEU A 198 -5.05 19.11 11.91
N HIS A 199 -5.65 18.81 13.06
CA HIS A 199 -6.41 19.80 13.82
C HIS A 199 -5.50 20.95 14.28
N GLY A 200 -4.33 20.66 14.85
CA GLY A 200 -3.34 21.66 15.23
C GLY A 200 -2.86 22.52 14.06
N ALA A 201 -2.59 21.92 12.91
CA ALA A 201 -2.22 22.64 11.68
C ALA A 201 -3.30 23.65 11.27
N THR A 202 -4.57 23.22 11.31
CA THR A 202 -5.71 24.10 11.01
C THR A 202 -5.77 25.29 11.96
N MET A 203 -5.56 25.05 13.26
CA MET A 203 -5.53 26.11 14.28
C MET A 203 -4.38 27.10 14.09
N LEU A 204 -3.25 26.66 13.54
CA LEU A 204 -2.11 27.50 13.19
C LEU A 204 -2.26 28.21 11.83
N GLY A 205 -3.39 28.04 11.14
CA GLY A 205 -3.65 28.68 9.85
C GLY A 205 -3.00 27.99 8.66
N VAL A 206 -2.53 26.75 8.81
CA VAL A 206 -2.16 25.92 7.65
C VAL A 206 -3.44 25.68 6.85
N ALA A 207 -3.43 26.07 5.58
CA ALA A 207 -4.60 25.95 4.72
C ALA A 207 -5.12 24.51 4.71
N ALA A 208 -6.41 24.35 5.02
CA ALA A 208 -7.06 23.05 4.90
C ALA A 208 -6.93 22.58 3.44
N PRO A 209 -6.58 21.30 3.20
CA PRO A 209 -6.47 20.78 1.85
C PRO A 209 -7.83 20.89 1.17
N ARG A 210 -7.99 21.88 0.29
CA ARG A 210 -9.18 21.99 -0.55
C ARG A 210 -8.97 21.09 -1.76
N PRO A 211 -9.89 20.17 -2.05
CA PRO A 211 -9.89 19.45 -3.31
C PRO A 211 -10.38 20.40 -4.41
N THR A 212 -9.58 21.41 -4.78
CA THR A 212 -9.89 22.26 -5.93
C THR A 212 -9.56 21.51 -7.21
N GLU A 213 -10.37 21.79 -8.24
CA GLU A 213 -10.36 21.19 -9.57
C GLU A 213 -8.96 21.17 -10.18
N ARG A 214 -8.71 20.17 -11.05
CA ARG A 214 -7.48 19.99 -11.82
C ARG A 214 -6.90 21.36 -12.18
N GLY A 215 -5.87 21.79 -11.46
CA GLY A 215 -5.09 22.92 -11.91
C GLY A 215 -4.29 22.40 -13.10
N ASP A 216 -4.49 22.99 -14.26
CA ASP A 216 -3.68 22.78 -15.48
C ASP A 216 -2.22 23.27 -15.32
N GLY A 217 -1.70 23.28 -14.08
CA GLY A 217 -0.30 23.46 -13.79
C GLY A 217 0.34 22.10 -13.73
N HIS A 218 1.22 21.83 -14.69
CA HIS A 218 2.37 20.95 -14.48
C HIS A 218 3.09 21.43 -13.22
N ALA A 219 2.65 20.95 -12.05
CA ALA A 219 3.25 21.27 -10.77
C ALA A 219 4.56 20.50 -10.70
N GLU A 220 5.62 21.13 -11.22
CA GLU A 220 7.03 20.77 -11.12
C GLU A 220 7.30 19.36 -10.55
N ASP A 221 7.09 18.38 -11.42
CA ASP A 221 7.55 17.01 -11.23
C ASP A 221 9.07 17.01 -11.27
N GLY A 222 9.71 17.01 -10.10
CA GLY A 222 11.16 16.89 -10.02
C GLY A 222 11.80 17.23 -8.69
N GLY A 223 11.36 16.63 -7.56
CA GLY A 223 12.15 16.70 -6.31
C GLY A 223 11.38 16.65 -4.99
N GLY A 224 10.31 15.86 -4.89
CA GLY A 224 9.74 15.56 -3.56
C GLY A 224 10.76 14.83 -2.67
N ARG A 225 10.75 15.09 -1.36
CA ARG A 225 11.61 14.35 -0.41
C ARG A 225 11.33 12.84 -0.55
N PRO A 226 12.36 11.98 -0.41
CA PRO A 226 12.21 10.54 -0.67
C PRO A 226 11.13 9.90 0.22
N GLU A 227 10.93 10.40 1.42
CA GLU A 227 9.88 9.93 2.35
C GLU A 227 8.47 10.31 1.88
N ASP A 228 8.31 11.50 1.30
CA ASP A 228 7.02 11.98 0.79
C ASP A 228 6.61 11.19 -0.46
N VAL A 229 7.58 10.91 -1.33
CA VAL A 229 7.40 10.04 -2.50
C VAL A 229 7.06 8.62 -2.07
N ALA A 230 7.77 8.07 -1.08
CA ALA A 230 7.52 6.73 -0.56
C ALA A 230 6.12 6.59 0.06
N LEU A 231 5.69 7.57 0.85
CA LEU A 231 4.36 7.57 1.47
C LEU A 231 3.27 7.76 0.41
N THR A 232 3.43 8.70 -0.51
CA THR A 232 2.47 8.90 -1.62
C THR A 232 2.28 7.62 -2.43
N ARG A 233 3.40 6.95 -2.75
CA ARG A 233 3.37 5.67 -3.44
C ARG A 233 2.62 4.61 -2.62
N ARG A 234 2.89 4.49 -1.31
CA ARG A 234 2.15 3.55 -0.45
C ARG A 234 0.65 3.83 -0.47
N LEU A 235 0.24 5.10 -0.40
CA LEU A 235 -1.18 5.48 -0.41
C LEU A 235 -1.87 5.08 -1.72
N SER A 236 -1.18 5.22 -2.87
CA SER A 236 -1.72 4.80 -4.16
C SER A 236 -2.02 3.30 -4.27
N GLU A 237 -1.38 2.47 -3.44
CA GLU A 237 -1.50 1.01 -3.49
C GLU A 237 -2.61 0.46 -2.62
N PHE A 238 -3.30 1.30 -1.84
CA PHE A 238 -4.30 0.80 -0.91
C PHE A 238 -5.41 0.03 -1.62
N SER A 239 -5.92 0.56 -2.74
CA SER A 239 -6.98 -0.08 -3.52
C SER A 239 -6.57 -1.45 -4.07
N SER A 240 -5.36 -1.58 -4.61
CA SER A 240 -4.87 -2.86 -5.15
C SER A 240 -4.65 -3.89 -4.04
N VAL A 241 -4.13 -3.45 -2.88
CA VAL A 241 -4.00 -4.31 -1.69
C VAL A 241 -5.36 -4.84 -1.21
N VAL A 242 -6.40 -4.00 -1.23
CA VAL A 242 -7.75 -4.45 -0.85
C VAL A 242 -8.32 -5.41 -1.88
N ALA A 243 -8.16 -5.13 -3.18
CA ALA A 243 -8.60 -6.04 -4.24
C ALA A 243 -7.94 -7.42 -4.11
N GLU A 244 -6.63 -7.48 -3.86
CA GLU A 244 -5.90 -8.72 -3.59
C GLU A 244 -6.27 -9.41 -2.26
N ALA A 245 -6.83 -8.66 -1.31
CA ALA A 245 -7.23 -9.19 -0.02
C ALA A 245 -8.60 -9.89 -0.08
N VAL A 246 -9.46 -9.48 -1.01
CA VAL A 246 -10.81 -10.02 -1.14
C VAL A 246 -10.79 -11.42 -1.79
N PRO A 247 -11.60 -12.37 -1.30
CA PRO A 247 -12.46 -12.28 -0.11
C PRO A 247 -11.75 -12.68 1.19
N ALA A 248 -10.70 -13.50 1.17
CA ALA A 248 -10.30 -14.30 2.34
C ALA A 248 -8.91 -13.96 2.93
N ARG A 249 -8.32 -12.82 2.56
CA ARG A 249 -6.95 -12.41 2.94
C ARG A 249 -6.88 -11.06 3.68
N PRO A 250 -7.68 -10.84 4.75
CA PRO A 250 -7.61 -9.61 5.56
C PRO A 250 -6.23 -9.37 6.20
N ASP A 251 -5.38 -10.41 6.29
CA ASP A 251 -4.01 -10.31 6.78
C ASP A 251 -3.12 -9.41 5.92
N ARG A 252 -3.46 -9.25 4.63
CA ARG A 252 -2.79 -8.29 3.75
C ARG A 252 -3.13 -6.85 4.13
N VAL A 253 -4.42 -6.56 4.37
CA VAL A 253 -4.87 -5.23 4.79
C VAL A 253 -4.27 -4.88 6.16
N ALA A 254 -4.32 -5.80 7.13
CA ALA A 254 -3.75 -5.57 8.46
C ALA A 254 -2.25 -5.22 8.42
N ARG A 255 -1.45 -5.99 7.64
CA ARG A 255 -0.01 -5.69 7.49
C ARG A 255 0.25 -4.39 6.74
N TYR A 256 -0.54 -4.10 5.72
CA TYR A 256 -0.45 -2.83 5.01
C TYR A 256 -0.70 -1.64 5.95
N LEU A 257 -1.71 -1.74 6.83
CA LEU A 257 -1.99 -0.71 7.82
C LEU A 257 -0.88 -0.58 8.87
N GLU A 258 -0.28 -1.70 9.29
CA GLU A 258 0.88 -1.67 10.20
C GLU A 258 2.06 -0.92 9.57
N ASP A 259 2.38 -1.21 8.31
CA ASP A 259 3.45 -0.52 7.60
C ASP A 259 3.09 0.96 7.32
N LEU A 260 1.86 1.26 6.94
CA LEU A 260 1.39 2.64 6.73
C LEU A 260 1.45 3.45 8.01
N ALA A 261 1.09 2.85 9.15
CA ALA A 261 1.17 3.50 10.45
C ALA A 261 2.61 3.88 10.82
N ASP A 262 3.61 3.10 10.39
CA ASP A 262 5.01 3.44 10.62
C ASP A 262 5.47 4.57 9.67
N ASP A 263 5.10 4.51 8.39
CA ASP A 263 5.45 5.55 7.41
C ASP A 263 4.85 6.92 7.77
N VAL A 264 3.57 7.00 8.16
CA VAL A 264 2.93 8.28 8.52
C VAL A 264 3.39 8.84 9.88
N ARG A 265 3.93 7.99 10.77
CA ARG A 265 4.49 8.43 12.05
C ARG A 265 5.95 8.87 11.92
N CYS A 266 6.59 8.60 10.79
CA CYS A 266 7.98 8.94 10.52
C CYS A 266 8.23 10.44 10.80
N PRO A 267 9.20 10.80 11.66
CA PRO A 267 9.49 12.19 11.99
C PRO A 267 9.84 13.05 10.78
N ALA A 268 10.48 12.47 9.76
CA ALA A 268 10.83 13.16 8.52
C ALA A 268 9.61 13.64 7.71
N VAL A 269 8.44 13.04 7.94
CA VAL A 269 7.16 13.47 7.36
C VAL A 269 6.38 14.29 8.39
N ALA A 270 5.96 13.65 9.48
CA ALA A 270 5.02 14.25 10.44
C ALA A 270 5.60 15.44 11.22
N GLY A 271 6.92 15.53 11.35
CA GLY A 271 7.59 16.65 12.04
C GLY A 271 7.51 17.96 11.28
N ARG A 272 7.23 17.94 9.97
CA ARG A 272 7.13 19.12 9.09
C ARG A 272 5.69 19.59 8.88
N LEU A 273 4.74 18.97 9.57
CA LEU A 273 3.32 19.31 9.40
C LEU A 273 2.97 20.63 10.09
N LEU A 274 3.58 20.91 11.25
CA LEU A 274 3.29 22.08 12.06
C LEU A 274 4.44 23.11 11.95
N PRO A 275 4.13 24.41 11.75
CA PRO A 275 5.12 25.48 11.86
C PRO A 275 5.76 25.51 13.24
N GLY A 276 7.07 25.74 13.30
CA GLY A 276 7.84 25.78 14.54
C GLY A 276 8.05 27.19 15.10
N GLY A 277 7.75 27.42 16.38
CA GLY A 277 8.00 28.70 17.04
C GLY A 277 7.23 29.86 16.39
N ASP A 278 7.95 30.88 15.92
CA ASP A 278 7.39 32.06 15.24
C ASP A 278 7.25 31.88 13.71
N GLU A 279 7.49 30.66 13.20
CA GLU A 279 7.37 30.34 11.79
C GLU A 279 5.92 30.51 11.30
N ARG A 280 5.76 31.15 10.14
CA ARG A 280 4.44 31.28 9.50
C ARG A 280 4.11 30.03 8.68
N PRO A 281 2.82 29.65 8.58
CA PRO A 281 2.38 28.59 7.67
C PRO A 281 2.88 28.82 6.24
N SER A 282 3.38 27.76 5.62
CA SER A 282 3.98 27.78 4.28
C SER A 282 3.34 26.73 3.37
N ALA A 283 3.67 26.79 2.07
CA ALA A 283 3.23 25.80 1.09
C ALA A 283 3.72 24.37 1.44
N GLU A 284 4.87 24.24 2.10
CA GLU A 284 5.40 22.97 2.55
C GLU A 284 4.50 22.34 3.63
N HIS A 285 4.11 23.12 4.63
CA HIS A 285 3.17 22.66 5.67
C HIS A 285 1.84 22.19 5.06
N ALA A 286 1.33 22.92 4.06
CA ALA A 286 0.11 22.54 3.36
C ALA A 286 0.27 21.23 2.56
N ALA A 287 1.41 21.03 1.89
CA ALA A 287 1.71 19.80 1.16
C ALA A 287 1.81 18.57 2.10
N VAL A 288 2.49 18.72 3.24
CA VAL A 288 2.57 17.66 4.26
C VAL A 288 1.22 17.40 4.89
N ALA A 289 0.43 18.45 5.16
CA ALA A 289 -0.93 18.29 5.67
C ALA A 289 -1.82 17.50 4.70
N LEU A 290 -1.68 17.72 3.39
CA LEU A 290 -2.38 16.93 2.36
C LEU A 290 -1.98 15.44 2.44
N LEU A 291 -0.68 15.16 2.52
CA LEU A 291 -0.13 13.80 2.63
C LEU A 291 -0.61 13.08 3.90
N CYS A 292 -0.54 13.76 5.04
CA CYS A 292 -1.02 13.26 6.32
C CYS A 292 -2.54 13.07 6.35
N ALA A 293 -3.31 13.96 5.72
CA ALA A 293 -4.76 13.82 5.62
C ALA A 293 -5.15 12.58 4.80
N ALA A 294 -4.47 12.34 3.67
CA ALA A 294 -4.68 11.14 2.88
C ALA A 294 -4.30 9.87 3.67
N GLY A 295 -3.16 9.89 4.37
CA GLY A 295 -2.76 8.78 5.26
C GLY A 295 -3.77 8.49 6.37
N ARG A 296 -4.32 9.53 6.99
CA ARG A 296 -5.41 9.39 7.99
C ARG A 296 -6.65 8.75 7.36
N GLN A 297 -7.05 9.18 6.16
CA GLN A 297 -8.22 8.63 5.46
C GLN A 297 -8.03 7.13 5.15
N VAL A 298 -6.86 6.74 4.65
CA VAL A 298 -6.56 5.32 4.36
C VAL A 298 -6.55 4.48 5.64
N LEU A 299 -5.95 4.96 6.73
CA LEU A 299 -5.99 4.28 8.02
C LEU A 299 -7.43 4.07 8.51
N ASN A 300 -8.28 5.10 8.42
CA ASN A 300 -9.69 5.02 8.78
C ASN A 300 -10.43 3.95 7.95
N ASN A 301 -10.25 3.98 6.63
CA ASN A 301 -10.94 3.05 5.72
C ASN A 301 -10.46 1.60 5.94
N GLY A 302 -9.16 1.37 6.11
CA GLY A 302 -8.63 0.04 6.37
C GLY A 302 -9.06 -0.53 7.73
N LEU A 303 -9.10 0.30 8.78
CA LEU A 303 -9.65 -0.10 10.08
C LEU A 303 -11.13 -0.49 9.94
N ALA A 304 -11.91 0.30 9.19
CA ALA A 304 -13.32 -0.01 8.92
C ALA A 304 -13.49 -1.34 8.16
N LEU A 305 -12.65 -1.63 7.15
CA LEU A 305 -12.64 -2.90 6.43
C LEU A 305 -12.37 -4.11 7.35
N LEU A 306 -11.53 -3.92 8.37
CA LEU A 306 -11.24 -4.94 9.40
C LEU A 306 -12.23 -4.94 10.56
N ARG A 307 -13.29 -4.12 10.50
CA ARG A 307 -14.28 -3.89 11.57
C ARG A 307 -13.62 -3.49 12.89
N MET A 308 -12.60 -2.64 12.80
CA MET A 308 -11.90 -2.00 13.92
C MET A 308 -12.32 -0.54 14.05
N SER A 309 -12.33 -0.02 15.27
CA SER A 309 -12.53 1.40 15.51
C SER A 309 -11.28 2.21 15.13
N ALA A 310 -11.50 3.40 14.54
CA ALA A 310 -10.48 4.40 14.27
C ALA A 310 -10.68 5.60 15.23
N PRO A 311 -10.12 5.56 16.45
CA PRO A 311 -10.34 6.62 17.43
C PRO A 311 -9.74 7.94 16.95
N GLU A 312 -10.44 9.05 17.23
CA GLU A 312 -9.93 10.41 16.96
C GLU A 312 -8.95 10.87 18.05
N ARG A 313 -9.02 10.28 19.24
CA ARG A 313 -8.17 10.55 20.40
C ARG A 313 -7.89 9.26 21.16
N MET A 314 -6.65 9.09 21.64
CA MET A 314 -6.23 7.93 22.43
C MET A 314 -5.46 8.35 23.65
#